data_AF-D3D0P4-F1
#
_entry.id   AF-D3D0P4-F1
#
_cell.length_a   1.000
_cell.length_b   1.000
_cell.length_c   1.000
_cell.angle_alpha   90.00
_cell.angle_beta   90.00
_cell.angle_gamma   90.00
#
_symmetry.space_group_name_H-M   'P 1'
#
loop_
_entity.id
_entity.type
_entity.pdbx_description
1 polymer ?
#
loop_
_entity_poly.entity_id
_entity_poly.type
_entity_poly.pdbx_seq_one_letter_code
_entity_poly.pdbx_strand_id
1 'polypeptide(L)'
;MLLRPGNAGANTAADHVIVATAALAQLPRRLRRSRSVLIRTDSGGGTHAFLDWLHRRRLAYSVGFTLPDTAAEAIAKVPAGAWTPAYDADGQPRDGAWVGRTDRADGPVRLAGRHAGPRA
;
A
#
# COMPACT_ATOMS: atom_id res chain seq x y z
N MET A 1 -21.92 -10.73 -9.33
CA MET A 1 -20.80 -11.67 -9.06
C MET A 1 -20.21 -12.07 -10.41
N LEU A 2 -18.89 -11.96 -10.60
CA LEU A 2 -18.22 -12.28 -11.87
C LEU A 2 -17.66 -13.71 -11.80
N LEU A 3 -18.02 -14.58 -12.74
CA LEU A 3 -17.49 -15.94 -12.85
C LEU A 3 -16.08 -15.89 -13.46
N ARG A 4 -15.12 -16.61 -12.86
CA ARG A 4 -13.71 -16.63 -13.30
C ARG A 4 -13.36 -17.97 -13.97
N PRO A 5 -12.46 -17.97 -14.98
CA PRO A 5 -11.84 -19.19 -15.48
C PRO A 5 -11.12 -19.94 -14.36
N GLY A 6 -11.11 -21.27 -14.40
CA GLY A 6 -10.57 -22.12 -13.33
C GLY A 6 -9.06 -21.98 -13.04
N ASN A 7 -8.32 -21.20 -13.85
CA ASN A 7 -6.90 -20.90 -13.68
C ASN A 7 -6.64 -19.45 -13.20
N ALA A 8 -7.66 -18.73 -12.76
CA ALA A 8 -7.47 -17.39 -12.21
C ALA A 8 -6.81 -17.50 -10.82
N GLY A 9 -5.56 -17.06 -10.71
CA GLY A 9 -4.91 -16.88 -9.41
C GLY A 9 -5.76 -15.98 -8.51
N ALA A 10 -5.77 -16.26 -7.20
CA ALA A 10 -6.45 -15.39 -6.25
C ALA A 10 -5.80 -13.99 -6.31
N ASN A 11 -6.61 -12.95 -6.59
CA ASN A 11 -6.21 -11.53 -6.53
C ASN A 11 -5.27 -11.06 -7.66
N THR A 12 -5.63 -11.33 -8.93
CA THR A 12 -4.85 -10.78 -10.04
C THR A 12 -5.00 -9.25 -10.14
N ALA A 13 -4.00 -8.58 -10.72
CA ALA A 13 -4.11 -7.16 -11.06
C ALA A 13 -5.36 -6.85 -11.92
N ALA A 14 -5.74 -7.78 -12.80
CA ALA A 14 -6.93 -7.64 -13.64
C ALA A 14 -8.22 -7.59 -12.80
N ASP A 15 -8.33 -8.46 -11.78
CA ASP A 15 -9.48 -8.45 -10.87
C ASP A 15 -9.58 -7.13 -10.10
N HIS A 16 -8.45 -6.63 -9.59
CA HIS A 16 -8.40 -5.33 -8.93
C HIS A 16 -8.80 -4.19 -9.87
N VAL A 17 -8.37 -4.22 -11.14
CA VAL A 17 -8.80 -3.23 -12.16
C VAL A 17 -10.31 -3.29 -12.39
N ILE A 18 -10.90 -4.48 -12.48
CA ILE A 18 -12.35 -4.64 -12.70
C ILE A 18 -13.13 -4.03 -11.53
N VAL A 19 -12.77 -4.42 -10.30
CA VAL A 19 -13.45 -3.91 -9.08
C VAL A 19 -13.26 -2.40 -8.95
N ALA A 20 -12.04 -1.89 -9.15
CA ALA A 20 -11.78 -0.45 -9.09
C ALA A 20 -12.55 0.31 -10.18
N THR A 21 -12.68 -0.25 -11.38
CA THR A 21 -13.45 0.37 -12.47
C THR A 21 -14.94 0.46 -12.11
N ALA A 22 -15.51 -0.62 -11.56
CA ALA A 22 -16.90 -0.63 -11.11
C ALA A 22 -17.14 0.37 -9.97
N ALA A 23 -16.23 0.47 -9.00
CA ALA A 23 -16.31 1.45 -7.92
C ALA A 23 -16.23 2.90 -8.44
N LEU A 24 -15.28 3.20 -9.34
CA LEU A 24 -15.14 4.54 -9.92
C LEU A 24 -16.37 4.94 -10.75
N ALA A 25 -17.05 4.00 -11.38
CA ALA A 25 -18.27 4.28 -12.15
C ALA A 25 -19.41 4.83 -11.28
N GLN A 26 -19.38 4.60 -9.96
CA GLN A 26 -20.36 5.11 -9.01
C GLN A 26 -20.12 6.59 -8.64
N LEU A 27 -18.94 7.14 -8.95
CA LEU A 27 -18.61 8.53 -8.65
C LEU A 27 -19.03 9.49 -9.78
N PRO A 28 -19.20 10.80 -9.51
CA PRO A 28 -19.33 11.81 -10.54
C PRO A 28 -18.17 11.76 -11.55
N ARG A 29 -18.44 11.92 -12.84
CA ARG A 29 -17.44 11.78 -13.93
C ARG A 29 -16.16 12.58 -13.68
N ARG A 30 -16.27 13.79 -13.13
CA ARG A 30 -15.14 14.68 -12.81
C ARG A 30 -14.16 14.08 -11.78
N LEU A 31 -14.62 13.20 -10.89
CA LEU A 31 -13.79 12.63 -9.82
C LEU A 31 -13.11 11.31 -10.22
N ARG A 32 -13.61 10.62 -11.25
CA ARG A 32 -13.15 9.25 -11.62
C ARG A 32 -11.69 9.16 -12.06
N ARG A 33 -11.04 10.29 -12.32
CA ARG A 33 -9.61 10.43 -12.69
C ARG A 33 -8.95 11.58 -11.94
N SER A 34 -9.18 11.65 -10.63
CA SER A 34 -8.66 12.71 -9.77
C SER A 34 -7.90 12.14 -8.57
N ARG A 35 -6.88 12.87 -8.11
CA ARG A 35 -6.13 12.58 -6.87
C ARG A 35 -7.00 12.77 -5.62
N SER A 36 -8.18 13.38 -5.77
CA SER A 36 -9.20 13.48 -4.71
C SER A 36 -9.85 12.14 -4.38
N VAL A 37 -9.64 11.10 -5.19
CA VAL A 37 -10.14 9.74 -4.94
C VAL A 37 -8.98 8.85 -4.51
N LEU A 38 -9.08 8.30 -3.29
CA LEU A 38 -8.11 7.37 -2.71
C LEU A 38 -8.60 5.94 -2.88
N ILE A 39 -7.82 5.11 -3.57
CA ILE A 39 -8.00 3.66 -3.63
C ILE A 39 -7.15 3.02 -2.53
N ARG A 40 -7.77 2.17 -1.69
CA ARG A 40 -7.09 1.39 -0.67
C ARG A 40 -7.22 -0.09 -0.97
N THR A 41 -6.11 -0.82 -0.87
CA THR A 41 -6.09 -2.28 -0.94
C THR A 41 -5.16 -2.84 0.13
N ASP A 42 -5.40 -4.08 0.51
CA ASP A 42 -4.44 -4.89 1.26
C ASP A 42 -3.26 -5.31 0.34
N SER A 43 -2.41 -6.23 0.82
CA SER A 43 -1.23 -6.69 0.10
C SER A 43 -1.53 -7.35 -1.25
N GLY A 44 -2.73 -7.91 -1.43
CA GLY A 44 -3.18 -8.46 -2.72
C GLY A 44 -3.22 -7.43 -3.85
N GLY A 45 -3.52 -6.16 -3.52
CA GLY A 45 -3.50 -5.06 -4.50
C GLY A 45 -2.13 -4.41 -4.68
N GLY A 46 -1.08 -4.87 -4.00
CA GLY A 46 0.28 -4.30 -4.09
C GLY A 46 1.02 -4.57 -5.39
N THR A 47 0.40 -5.20 -6.39
CA THR A 47 1.05 -5.52 -7.67
C THR A 47 1.40 -4.26 -8.46
N HIS A 48 2.60 -4.21 -9.05
CA HIS A 48 3.03 -3.08 -9.88
C HIS A 48 2.05 -2.78 -11.02
N ALA A 49 1.51 -3.82 -11.67
CA ALA A 49 0.55 -3.66 -12.76
C ALA A 49 -0.72 -2.88 -12.34
N PHE A 50 -1.24 -3.15 -11.14
CA PHE A 50 -2.39 -2.42 -10.60
C PHE A 50 -2.03 -1.00 -10.16
N LEU A 51 -0.89 -0.84 -9.48
CA LEU A 51 -0.40 0.48 -9.06
C LEU A 51 -0.12 1.40 -10.25
N ASP A 52 0.49 0.90 -11.31
CA ASP A 52 0.73 1.65 -12.54
C ASP A 52 -0.58 2.07 -13.21
N TRP A 53 -1.60 1.19 -13.19
CA TRP A 53 -2.92 1.52 -13.69
C TRP A 53 -3.60 2.64 -12.90
N LEU A 54 -3.49 2.61 -11.56
CA LEU A 54 -3.99 3.67 -10.68
C LEU A 54 -3.25 4.99 -10.93
N HIS A 55 -1.93 4.92 -11.02
CA HIS A 55 -1.06 6.06 -11.25
C HIS A 55 -1.39 6.78 -12.57
N ARG A 56 -1.49 6.03 -13.68
CA ARG A 56 -1.86 6.58 -15.00
C ARG A 56 -3.24 7.26 -14.99
N ARG A 57 -4.14 6.86 -14.09
CA ARG A 57 -5.47 7.46 -13.93
C ARG A 57 -5.51 8.65 -12.97
N ARG A 58 -4.35 9.07 -12.46
CA ARG A 58 -4.20 10.15 -11.48
C ARG A 58 -4.96 9.90 -10.18
N LEU A 59 -5.20 8.64 -9.81
CA LEU A 59 -5.84 8.30 -8.54
C LEU A 59 -4.81 8.34 -7.41
N ALA A 60 -5.23 8.74 -6.21
CA ALA A 60 -4.42 8.51 -5.02
C ALA A 60 -4.54 7.03 -4.62
N TYR A 61 -3.48 6.45 -4.07
CA TYR A 61 -3.50 5.06 -3.62
C TYR A 61 -2.69 4.86 -2.34
N SER A 62 -3.18 3.95 -1.51
CA SER A 62 -2.50 3.45 -0.30
C SER A 62 -2.63 1.94 -0.31
N VAL A 63 -1.50 1.23 -0.31
CA VAL A 63 -1.48 -0.23 -0.39
C VAL A 63 -0.63 -0.81 0.73
N GLY A 64 -1.07 -1.95 1.25
CA GLY A 64 -0.20 -2.79 2.08
C GLY A 64 0.87 -3.45 1.21
N PHE A 65 2.06 -3.64 1.76
CA PHE A 65 3.09 -4.49 1.17
C PHE A 65 3.69 -5.35 2.26
N THR A 66 4.10 -6.57 1.90
CA THR A 66 4.82 -7.45 2.81
C THR A 66 6.20 -6.82 3.08
N LEU A 67 6.50 -6.60 4.36
CA LEU A 67 7.85 -6.21 4.74
C LEU A 67 8.83 -7.34 4.39
N PRO A 68 10.02 -7.03 3.84
CA PRO A 68 11.03 -8.05 3.63
C PRO A 68 11.50 -8.64 4.96
N ASP A 69 12.04 -9.86 4.93
CA ASP A 69 12.59 -10.52 6.13
C ASP A 69 13.67 -9.66 6.82
N THR A 70 14.39 -8.83 6.05
CA THR A 70 15.41 -7.89 6.54
C THR A 70 14.83 -6.61 7.17
N ALA A 71 13.51 -6.44 7.20
CA ALA A 71 12.89 -5.22 7.70
C ALA A 71 13.17 -5.01 9.19
N ALA A 72 13.19 -6.08 10.00
CA ALA A 72 13.48 -5.99 11.43
C ALA A 72 14.88 -5.41 11.68
N GLU A 73 15.89 -5.89 10.96
CA GLU A 73 17.27 -5.40 11.05
C GLU A 73 17.40 -3.93 10.62
N ALA A 74 16.65 -3.52 9.60
CA ALA A 74 16.63 -2.15 9.12
C ALA A 74 15.94 -1.21 10.13
N ILE A 75 14.82 -1.65 10.73
CA ILE A 75 14.09 -0.91 11.75
C ILE A 75 14.95 -0.74 13.02
N ALA A 76 15.71 -1.76 13.41
CA ALA A 76 16.61 -1.70 14.57
C ALA A 76 17.72 -0.63 14.46
N LYS A 77 18.00 -0.12 13.25
CA LYS A 77 18.99 0.95 13.01
C LYS A 77 18.42 2.36 13.21
N VAL A 78 17.11 2.51 13.38
CA VAL A 78 16.48 3.81 13.62
C VAL A 78 16.85 4.30 15.03
N PRO A 79 17.47 5.50 15.19
CA PRO A 79 17.88 5.99 16.48
C PRO A 79 16.73 6.12 17.47
N ALA A 80 17.00 5.88 18.76
CA ALA A 80 15.99 5.96 19.82
C ALA A 80 15.23 7.30 19.84
N GLY A 81 15.95 8.41 19.60
CA GLY A 81 15.36 9.75 19.56
C GLY A 81 14.46 10.05 18.35
N ALA A 82 14.43 9.17 17.35
CA ALA A 82 13.57 9.30 16.18
C ALA A 82 12.19 8.60 16.37
N TRP A 83 12.01 7.90 17.49
CA TRP A 83 10.77 7.22 17.85
C TRP A 83 9.90 8.09 18.76
N THR A 84 8.62 8.17 18.44
CA THR A 84 7.60 8.79 19.29
C THR A 84 6.47 7.79 19.54
N PRO A 85 5.73 7.87 20.66
CA PRO A 85 4.56 7.03 20.88
C PRO A 85 3.56 7.17 19.72
N ALA A 86 2.91 6.07 19.33
CA ALA A 86 1.77 6.14 18.45
C ALA A 86 0.54 6.55 19.25
N TYR A 87 -0.31 7.41 18.70
CA TYR A 87 -1.51 7.89 19.36
C TYR A 87 -2.76 7.25 18.74
N ASP A 88 -3.80 7.01 19.54
CA ASP A 88 -5.11 6.59 19.07
C ASP A 88 -5.96 7.77 18.56
N ALA A 89 -7.23 7.52 18.28
CA ALA A 89 -8.16 8.53 17.76
C ALA A 89 -8.48 9.64 18.78
N ASP A 90 -8.31 9.36 20.07
CA ASP A 90 -8.53 10.30 21.17
C ASP A 90 -7.24 11.03 21.58
N GLY A 91 -6.13 10.77 20.86
CA GLY A 91 -4.83 11.38 21.11
C GLY A 91 -4.08 10.77 22.28
N GLN A 92 -4.45 9.57 22.75
CA GLN A 92 -3.75 8.88 23.83
C GLN A 92 -2.64 7.97 23.31
N PRO A 93 -1.49 7.88 23.99
CA PRO A 93 -0.45 6.91 23.64
C PRO A 93 -0.99 5.48 23.66
N ARG A 94 -0.74 4.76 22.58
CA ARG A 94 -1.08 3.34 22.44
C ARG A 94 0.06 2.48 22.97
N ASP A 95 -0.25 1.65 23.95
CA ASP A 95 0.73 0.71 24.49
C ASP A 95 1.25 -0.24 23.40
N GLY A 96 2.56 -0.45 23.39
CA GLY A 96 3.25 -1.28 22.41
C GLY A 96 3.33 -0.74 20.97
N ALA A 97 2.89 0.50 20.69
CA ALA A 97 2.92 1.07 19.34
C ALA A 97 3.72 2.40 19.26
N TRP A 98 4.59 2.50 18.26
CA TRP A 98 5.51 3.63 18.08
C TRP A 98 5.57 4.07 16.61
N VAL A 99 5.87 5.35 16.39
CA VAL A 99 6.07 5.96 15.06
C VAL A 99 7.53 6.42 14.97
N GLY A 100 8.24 5.90 13.97
CA GLY A 100 9.63 6.28 13.69
C GLY A 100 9.70 7.21 12.48
N ARG A 101 10.41 8.33 12.61
CA ARG A 101 10.73 9.20 11.47
C ARG A 101 12.09 8.81 10.91
N THR A 102 12.21 8.71 9.59
CA THR A 102 13.45 8.29 8.89
C THR A 102 13.96 9.33 7.89
N ASP A 103 13.58 10.59 8.07
CA ASP A 103 14.07 11.69 7.23
C ASP A 103 15.49 12.13 7.60
N ARG A 104 16.06 12.98 6.74
CA ARG A 104 17.48 13.20 6.39
C ARG A 104 18.56 13.35 7.48
N ALA A 105 18.25 13.31 8.77
CA ALA A 105 19.27 13.33 9.83
C ALA A 105 20.02 11.98 9.95
N ASP A 106 19.35 10.86 9.64
CA ASP A 106 19.86 9.50 9.90
C ASP A 106 20.19 8.69 8.63
N GLY A 107 19.98 9.29 7.45
CA GLY A 107 20.09 8.62 6.16
C GLY A 107 18.90 7.68 5.85
N PRO A 108 18.70 7.28 4.57
CA PRO A 108 17.56 6.45 4.22
C PRO A 108 17.68 5.04 4.79
N VAL A 109 16.75 4.65 5.66
CA VAL A 109 16.56 3.25 6.05
C VAL A 109 16.03 2.50 4.82
N ARG A 110 16.90 1.70 4.20
CA ARG A 110 16.54 0.90 3.01
C ARG A 110 15.86 -0.40 3.44
N LEU A 111 14.54 -0.41 3.35
CA LEU A 111 13.73 -1.64 3.35
C LEU A 111 13.81 -2.27 1.96
N ALA A 112 14.99 -2.78 1.57
CA ALA A 112 15.18 -3.38 0.26
C ALA A 112 14.73 -4.85 0.28
N GLY A 113 13.56 -5.12 -0.29
CA GLY A 113 13.18 -6.46 -0.72
C GLY A 113 12.19 -6.36 -1.86
N ARG A 114 12.65 -6.67 -3.07
CA ARG A 114 11.76 -6.80 -4.22
C ARG A 114 11.20 -8.21 -4.16
N HIS A 115 9.94 -8.38 -3.78
CA HIS A 115 9.25 -9.61 -4.13
C HIS A 115 8.99 -9.60 -5.63
N ALA A 116 9.85 -10.31 -6.38
CA ALA A 116 9.46 -10.80 -7.68
C ALA A 116 8.34 -11.81 -7.43
N GLY A 117 7.10 -11.44 -7.77
CA GLY A 117 6.01 -12.42 -7.81
C GLY A 117 6.39 -13.57 -8.75
N PRO A 118 5.94 -14.80 -8.49
CA PRO A 118 6.18 -15.90 -9.41
C PRO A 118 5.58 -15.54 -10.78
N ARG A 119 6.39 -15.70 -11.83
CA ARG A 119 5.89 -15.72 -13.21
C ARG A 119 5.16 -17.05 -13.40
N ALA A 120 3.83 -17.03 -13.39
CA ALA A 120 2.96 -18.00 -14.06
C ALA A 120 1.54 -17.43 -14.13
#